data_AF-A0A0R2TB68-F1
#
_entry.id   AF-A0A0R2TB68-F1
#
_cell.length_a   1.000
_cell.length_b   1.000
_cell.length_c   1.000
_cell.angle_alpha   90.00
_cell.angle_beta   90.00
_cell.angle_gamma   90.00
#
_symmetry.space_group_name_H-M   'P 1'
#
loop_
_entity.id
_entity.type
_entity.pdbx_description
1 polymer ?
#
loop_
_entity_poly.entity_id
_entity_poly.type
_entity_poly.pdbx_seq_one_letter_code
_entity_poly.pdbx_strand_id
1 'polypeptide(L)'
;MSEMTPVPAATVVVARDSATQGSIEILLLRRNSKLVFHGGHWVFPGGRVDQADFEGVEGLEYRAALKAAVRETKEEAGLDIGESQLIHTAHWTTPPHLPRRFCTWFFMCPVPRAANVVVDNAEILEHRWITPQAALAASKAEEIVLPQPTKETLKGIAQISSVKALLDWAASTPVHIFPDDSPFYRPQEMGYPLSEPC
;
A
#
# COMPACT_ATOMS: atom_id res chain seq x y z
N MET A 1 23.10 -10.18 -17.70
CA MET A 1 21.63 -10.23 -17.51
C MET A 1 21.15 -8.80 -17.63
N SER A 2 20.30 -8.47 -18.59
CA SER A 2 19.69 -7.13 -18.66
C SER A 2 18.93 -6.91 -17.35
N GLU A 3 19.29 -5.89 -16.58
CA GLU A 3 18.48 -5.47 -15.45
C GLU A 3 17.10 -5.08 -15.98
N MET A 4 16.09 -5.88 -15.68
CA MET A 4 14.71 -5.50 -15.98
C MET A 4 14.34 -4.32 -15.09
N THR A 5 13.99 -3.20 -15.70
CA THR A 5 13.46 -2.01 -15.00
C THR A 5 12.21 -2.41 -14.21
N PRO A 6 12.14 -2.12 -12.90
CA PRO A 6 10.95 -2.33 -12.10
C PRO A 6 9.76 -1.52 -12.65
N VAL A 7 8.58 -2.11 -12.60
CA VAL A 7 7.33 -1.45 -12.99
C VAL A 7 6.84 -0.57 -11.83
N PRO A 8 6.48 0.70 -12.07
CA PRO A 8 5.90 1.55 -11.03
C PRO A 8 4.55 1.00 -10.55
N ALA A 9 4.33 1.05 -9.24
CA ALA A 9 3.11 0.56 -8.60
C ALA A 9 2.76 1.39 -7.37
N ALA A 10 1.51 1.36 -6.94
CA ALA A 10 1.06 2.04 -5.73
C ALA A 10 0.22 1.10 -4.87
N THR A 11 0.40 1.21 -3.56
CA THR A 11 -0.27 0.39 -2.55
C THR A 11 -0.81 1.26 -1.43
N VAL A 12 -2.03 1.00 -0.98
CA VAL A 12 -2.70 1.79 0.07
C VAL A 12 -3.03 0.94 1.29
N VAL A 13 -2.40 1.25 2.42
CA VAL A 13 -2.78 0.74 3.73
C VAL A 13 -3.98 1.56 4.22
N VAL A 14 -5.18 1.08 3.89
CA VAL A 14 -6.42 1.67 4.37
C VAL A 14 -6.62 1.29 5.82
N ALA A 15 -6.74 2.29 6.71
CA ALA A 15 -6.85 2.11 8.14
C ALA A 15 -8.09 2.80 8.71
N ARG A 16 -8.68 2.19 9.74
CA ARG A 16 -9.79 2.77 10.52
C ARG A 16 -9.61 2.46 12.01
N ASP A 17 -10.28 3.23 12.86
CA ASP A 17 -10.33 2.90 14.28
C ASP A 17 -11.11 1.60 14.49
N SER A 18 -10.56 0.71 15.31
CA SER A 18 -11.21 -0.54 15.67
C SER A 18 -12.49 -0.28 16.48
N ALA A 19 -13.40 -1.25 16.46
CA ALA A 19 -14.53 -1.25 17.37
C ALA A 19 -14.10 -1.37 18.84
N THR A 20 -12.98 -2.04 19.08
CA THR A 20 -12.36 -2.20 20.38
C THR A 20 -11.38 -1.06 20.61
N GLN A 21 -11.47 -0.41 21.77
CA GLN A 21 -10.54 0.68 22.13
C GLN A 21 -9.08 0.20 22.12
N GLY A 22 -8.18 1.08 21.66
CA GLY A 22 -6.73 0.87 21.74
C GLY A 22 -6.12 0.09 20.57
N SER A 23 -6.81 -0.02 19.42
CA SER A 23 -6.23 -0.58 18.20
C SER A 23 -6.82 0.05 16.94
N ILE A 24 -6.10 -0.10 15.83
CA ILE A 24 -6.62 0.14 14.48
C ILE A 24 -6.93 -1.19 13.78
N GLU A 25 -7.81 -1.13 12.79
CA GLU A 25 -7.97 -2.18 11.80
C GLU A 25 -7.44 -1.69 10.45
N ILE A 26 -6.82 -2.60 9.70
CA ILE A 26 -6.42 -2.37 8.32
C ILE A 26 -7.26 -3.24 7.38
N LEU A 27 -7.42 -2.77 6.14
CA LEU A 27 -8.07 -3.52 5.09
C LEU A 27 -7.06 -4.45 4.39
N LEU A 28 -7.34 -5.75 4.40
CA LEU A 28 -6.68 -6.71 3.52
C LEU A 28 -7.68 -7.28 2.52
N LEU A 29 -7.23 -7.44 1.29
CA LEU A 29 -7.95 -8.04 0.18
C LEU A 29 -7.30 -9.38 -0.19
N ARG A 30 -8.12 -10.40 -0.46
CA ARG A 30 -7.67 -11.71 -0.93
C ARG A 30 -7.77 -11.77 -2.44
N ARG A 31 -6.61 -11.80 -3.10
CA ARG A 31 -6.55 -11.90 -4.57
C ARG A 31 -7.05 -13.27 -5.04
N ASN A 32 -7.80 -13.28 -6.13
CA ASN A 32 -8.26 -14.51 -6.76
C ASN A 32 -7.08 -15.38 -7.25
N SER A 33 -7.10 -16.66 -6.91
CA SER A 33 -6.03 -17.60 -7.24
C SER A 33 -5.92 -17.99 -8.71
N LYS A 34 -6.93 -17.62 -9.51
CA LYS A 34 -6.90 -17.77 -10.98
C LYS A 34 -6.13 -16.65 -11.69
N LEU A 35 -5.80 -15.57 -10.98
CA LEU A 35 -4.90 -14.53 -11.49
C LEU A 35 -3.45 -14.98 -11.32
N VAL A 36 -2.66 -14.86 -12.38
CA VAL A 36 -1.30 -15.38 -12.45
C VAL A 36 -0.41 -14.62 -11.47
N PHE A 37 -0.18 -15.23 -10.28
CA PHE A 37 0.76 -14.90 -9.18
C PHE A 37 0.10 -14.42 -7.87
N HIS A 38 0.58 -14.91 -6.72
CA HIS A 38 0.03 -14.65 -5.37
C HIS A 38 -1.45 -15.01 -5.17
N GLY A 39 -1.91 -16.04 -5.86
CA GLY A 39 -3.26 -16.54 -5.70
C GLY A 39 -3.59 -16.89 -4.25
N GLY A 40 -4.65 -16.27 -3.71
CA GLY A 40 -5.06 -16.45 -2.33
C GLY A 40 -4.21 -15.73 -1.27
N HIS A 41 -3.22 -14.93 -1.67
CA HIS A 41 -2.50 -14.05 -0.75
C HIS A 41 -3.40 -12.89 -0.32
N TRP A 42 -3.15 -12.43 0.89
CA TRP A 42 -3.78 -11.25 1.46
C TRP A 42 -2.84 -10.06 1.29
N VAL A 43 -3.34 -9.01 0.64
CA VAL A 43 -2.58 -7.81 0.28
C VAL A 43 -3.38 -6.57 0.66
N PHE A 44 -2.72 -5.43 0.65
CA PHE A 44 -3.39 -4.14 0.65
C PHE A 44 -3.94 -3.84 -0.76
N PRO A 45 -4.98 -2.99 -0.88
CA PRO A 45 -5.39 -2.46 -2.17
C PRO A 45 -4.21 -1.82 -2.93
N GLY A 46 -4.10 -2.08 -4.23
CA GLY A 46 -3.05 -1.49 -5.04
C GLY A 46 -2.65 -2.27 -6.28
N GLY A 47 -2.02 -1.57 -7.21
CA GLY A 47 -1.69 -2.10 -8.52
C GLY A 47 -0.64 -1.28 -9.25
N ARG A 48 -0.55 -1.49 -10.56
CA ARG A 48 0.44 -0.81 -11.40
C ARG A 48 0.02 0.63 -11.63
N VAL A 49 1.01 1.50 -11.79
CA VAL A 49 0.76 2.82 -12.37
C VAL A 49 0.61 2.64 -13.87
N ASP A 50 -0.56 2.96 -14.39
CA ASP A 50 -0.91 2.83 -15.80
C ASP A 50 -0.68 4.16 -16.54
N GLN A 51 -0.64 4.10 -17.88
CA GLN A 51 -0.40 5.28 -18.71
C GLN A 51 -1.42 6.41 -18.46
N ALA A 52 -2.67 6.06 -18.16
CA ALA A 52 -3.73 7.01 -17.86
C ALA A 52 -3.48 7.78 -16.54
N ASP A 53 -2.77 7.18 -15.59
CA ASP A 53 -2.45 7.83 -14.32
C ASP A 53 -1.46 9.00 -14.50
N PHE A 54 -0.77 9.07 -15.65
CA PHE A 54 0.14 10.17 -15.97
C PHE A 54 -0.54 11.40 -16.59
N GLU A 55 -1.83 11.32 -16.96
CA GLU A 55 -2.53 12.44 -17.60
C GLU A 55 -2.50 13.70 -16.72
N GLY A 56 -1.91 14.80 -17.20
CA GLY A 56 -1.77 16.06 -16.47
C GLY A 56 -0.67 16.08 -15.40
N VAL A 57 0.15 15.03 -15.29
CA VAL A 57 1.33 14.94 -14.41
C VAL A 57 2.47 14.20 -15.12
N GLU A 58 2.65 14.48 -16.41
CA GLU A 58 3.54 13.74 -17.30
C GLU A 58 4.98 13.69 -16.76
N GLY A 59 5.54 12.47 -16.68
CA GLY A 59 6.88 12.23 -16.16
C GLY A 59 7.02 12.33 -14.63
N LEU A 60 5.96 12.67 -13.89
CA LEU A 60 5.98 12.78 -12.43
C LEU A 60 5.45 11.49 -11.80
N GLU A 61 6.32 10.47 -11.70
CA GLU A 61 5.94 9.13 -11.22
C GLU A 61 5.24 9.13 -9.85
N TYR A 62 5.66 9.98 -8.91
CA TYR A 62 5.02 10.07 -7.60
C TYR A 62 3.58 10.58 -7.71
N ARG A 63 3.33 11.57 -8.58
CA ARG A 63 1.98 12.12 -8.79
C ARG A 63 1.09 11.11 -9.51
N ALA A 64 1.62 10.35 -10.45
CA ALA A 64 0.92 9.24 -11.08
C ALA A 64 0.64 8.10 -10.07
N ALA A 65 1.56 7.82 -9.15
CA ALA A 65 1.36 6.82 -8.10
C ALA A 65 0.23 7.20 -7.13
N LEU A 66 0.04 8.49 -6.81
CA LEU A 66 -1.11 8.96 -6.03
C LEU A 66 -2.44 8.68 -6.77
N LYS A 67 -2.49 8.91 -8.08
CA LYS A 67 -3.66 8.63 -8.91
C LYS A 67 -3.95 7.13 -9.01
N ALA A 68 -2.92 6.32 -9.25
CA ALA A 68 -3.02 4.87 -9.25
C ALA A 68 -3.53 4.34 -7.90
N ALA A 69 -3.01 4.84 -6.78
CA ALA A 69 -3.47 4.46 -5.43
C ALA A 69 -4.97 4.70 -5.23
N VAL A 70 -5.48 5.86 -5.67
CA VAL A 70 -6.92 6.20 -5.60
C VAL A 70 -7.73 5.28 -6.51
N ARG A 71 -7.32 5.11 -7.77
CA ARG A 71 -8.00 4.28 -8.76
C ARG A 71 -8.10 2.82 -8.31
N GLU A 72 -6.98 2.20 -7.97
CA GLU A 72 -6.90 0.80 -7.55
C GLU A 72 -7.72 0.57 -6.27
N THR A 73 -7.68 1.50 -5.31
CA THR A 73 -8.50 1.40 -4.09
C THR A 73 -10.00 1.44 -4.41
N LYS A 74 -10.41 2.24 -5.40
CA LYS A 74 -11.80 2.29 -5.85
C LYS A 74 -12.20 1.01 -6.59
N GLU A 75 -11.33 0.50 -7.46
CA GLU A 75 -11.57 -0.70 -8.27
C GLU A 75 -11.64 -1.96 -7.41
N GLU A 76 -10.67 -2.15 -6.51
CA GLU A 76 -10.53 -3.38 -5.73
C GLU A 76 -11.38 -3.42 -4.45
N ALA A 77 -11.70 -2.26 -3.86
CA ALA A 77 -12.40 -2.16 -2.58
C ALA A 77 -13.65 -1.28 -2.59
N GLY A 78 -13.97 -0.61 -3.70
CA GLY A 78 -15.12 0.28 -3.80
C GLY A 78 -15.02 1.59 -3.00
N LEU A 79 -13.87 1.85 -2.37
CA LEU A 79 -13.67 2.96 -1.45
C LEU A 79 -13.32 4.25 -2.19
N ASP A 80 -14.05 5.32 -1.89
CA ASP A 80 -13.76 6.67 -2.37
C ASP A 80 -12.76 7.35 -1.43
N ILE A 81 -11.52 7.46 -1.88
CA ILE A 81 -10.43 8.17 -1.19
C ILE A 81 -9.86 9.26 -2.12
N GLY A 82 -9.28 10.31 -1.53
CA GLY A 82 -8.61 11.39 -2.28
C GLY A 82 -7.09 11.38 -2.12
N GLU A 83 -6.37 11.94 -3.11
CA GLU A 83 -4.91 12.07 -3.06
C GLU A 83 -4.42 12.77 -1.78
N SER A 84 -5.16 13.77 -1.28
CA SER A 84 -4.79 14.52 -0.07
C SER A 84 -4.91 13.71 1.23
N GLN A 85 -5.54 12.54 1.20
CA GLN A 85 -5.62 11.62 2.34
C GLN A 85 -4.42 10.65 2.39
N LEU A 86 -3.67 10.54 1.29
CA LEU A 86 -2.57 9.59 1.16
C LEU A 86 -1.29 10.16 1.81
N ILE A 87 -0.76 9.44 2.78
CA ILE A 87 0.53 9.76 3.42
C ILE A 87 1.56 8.74 2.97
N HIS A 88 2.59 9.18 2.25
CA HIS A 88 3.65 8.33 1.74
C HIS A 88 4.60 7.89 2.88
N THR A 89 4.71 6.59 3.12
CA THR A 89 5.49 6.05 4.26
C THR A 89 6.65 5.14 3.85
N ALA A 90 6.58 4.53 2.67
CA ALA A 90 7.66 3.66 2.20
C ALA A 90 7.68 3.54 0.67
N HIS A 91 8.86 3.24 0.14
CA HIS A 91 9.04 2.88 -1.27
C HIS A 91 9.78 1.55 -1.39
N TRP A 92 9.14 0.54 -1.98
CA TRP A 92 9.67 -0.82 -2.05
C TRP A 92 10.05 -1.22 -3.47
N THR A 93 11.31 -1.59 -3.66
CA THR A 93 11.82 -2.11 -4.93
C THR A 93 12.05 -3.62 -4.82
N THR A 94 11.45 -4.36 -5.73
CA THR A 94 11.63 -5.82 -5.80
C THR A 94 13.09 -6.17 -6.17
N PRO A 95 13.74 -7.12 -5.47
CA PRO A 95 15.10 -7.55 -5.77
C PRO A 95 15.33 -7.98 -7.22
N PRO A 96 16.55 -7.78 -7.78
CA PRO A 96 16.84 -8.00 -9.19
C PRO A 96 16.77 -9.46 -9.65
N HIS A 97 16.88 -10.42 -8.72
CA HIS A 97 16.84 -11.86 -9.03
C HIS A 97 15.42 -12.41 -9.19
N LEU A 98 14.39 -11.61 -8.89
CA LEU A 98 12.99 -12.03 -9.08
C LEU A 98 12.49 -11.66 -10.48
N PRO A 99 11.69 -12.54 -11.12
CA PRO A 99 11.33 -12.42 -12.53
C PRO A 99 10.35 -11.27 -12.82
N ARG A 100 9.59 -10.83 -11.80
CA ARG A 100 8.72 -9.65 -11.88
C ARG A 100 9.20 -8.65 -10.86
N ARG A 101 9.43 -7.41 -11.29
CA ARG A 101 9.95 -6.36 -10.42
C ARG A 101 9.01 -5.17 -10.41
N PHE A 102 8.76 -4.66 -9.22
CA PHE A 102 8.00 -3.44 -8.98
C PHE A 102 8.81 -2.45 -8.15
N CYS A 103 8.61 -1.16 -8.41
CA CYS A 103 8.94 -0.05 -7.51
C CYS A 103 7.61 0.52 -6.99
N THR A 104 7.31 0.26 -5.73
CA THR A 104 5.97 0.45 -5.16
C THR A 104 5.98 1.53 -4.11
N TRP A 105 5.19 2.59 -4.31
CA TRP A 105 4.89 3.57 -3.27
C TRP A 105 3.83 3.01 -2.31
N PHE A 106 4.10 3.08 -1.01
CA PHE A 106 3.19 2.67 0.06
C PHE A 106 2.62 3.90 0.75
N PHE A 107 1.31 4.02 0.71
CA PHE A 107 0.56 5.11 1.33
C PHE A 107 -0.26 4.60 2.52
N MET A 108 -0.35 5.40 3.58
CA MET A 108 -1.34 5.22 4.65
C MET A 108 -2.56 6.09 4.33
N CYS A 109 -3.76 5.55 4.51
CA CYS A 109 -5.00 6.29 4.25
C CYS A 109 -6.04 6.04 5.35
N PRO A 110 -6.43 7.06 6.14
CA PRO A 110 -7.51 6.92 7.10
C PRO A 110 -8.88 6.91 6.41
N VAL A 111 -9.78 6.05 6.85
CA VAL A 111 -11.20 6.05 6.44
C VAL A 111 -12.13 6.01 7.64
N PRO A 112 -13.37 6.51 7.52
CA PRO A 112 -14.37 6.36 8.57
C PRO A 112 -14.63 4.89 8.89
N ARG A 113 -14.94 4.57 10.15
CA ARG A 113 -15.27 3.19 10.54
C ARG A 113 -16.45 2.60 9.74
N ALA A 114 -17.39 3.45 9.34
CA ALA A 114 -18.55 3.08 8.54
C ALA A 114 -18.25 2.86 7.05
N ALA A 115 -17.00 3.00 6.60
CA ALA A 115 -16.62 2.76 5.22
C ALA A 115 -16.99 1.33 4.79
N ASN A 116 -17.77 1.25 3.72
CA ASN A 116 -18.24 -0.01 3.17
C ASN A 116 -17.29 -0.49 2.07
N VAL A 117 -16.82 -1.73 2.18
CA VAL A 117 -15.95 -2.34 1.20
C VAL A 117 -16.80 -3.16 0.24
N VAL A 118 -16.57 -2.97 -1.06
CA VAL A 118 -17.23 -3.73 -2.11
C VAL A 118 -16.15 -4.35 -2.99
N VAL A 119 -16.19 -5.66 -3.14
CA VAL A 119 -15.26 -6.42 -3.99
C VAL A 119 -16.03 -7.03 -5.16
N ASP A 120 -15.37 -7.14 -6.31
CA ASP A 120 -15.99 -7.55 -7.58
C ASP A 120 -16.17 -9.08 -7.73
N ASN A 121 -15.65 -9.87 -6.79
CA ASN A 121 -15.59 -11.35 -6.83
C ASN A 121 -14.86 -11.94 -8.05
N ALA A 122 -14.23 -11.10 -8.88
CA ALA A 122 -13.48 -11.51 -10.05
C ALA A 122 -11.98 -11.41 -9.77
N GLU A 123 -11.51 -10.21 -9.43
CA GLU A 123 -10.14 -9.96 -9.02
C GLU A 123 -9.94 -10.20 -7.52
N ILE A 124 -10.88 -9.72 -6.70
CA ILE A 124 -10.84 -9.85 -5.25
C ILE A 124 -11.97 -10.74 -4.76
N LEU A 125 -11.61 -11.84 -4.08
CA LEU A 125 -12.58 -12.84 -3.60
C LEU A 125 -13.16 -12.48 -2.24
N GLU A 126 -12.32 -11.93 -1.36
CA GLU A 126 -12.67 -11.67 0.03
C GLU A 126 -11.95 -10.40 0.50
N HIS A 127 -12.52 -9.74 1.51
CA HIS A 127 -11.86 -8.66 2.22
C HIS A 127 -11.95 -8.89 3.73
N ARG A 128 -11.01 -8.33 4.49
CA ARG A 128 -11.00 -8.37 5.96
C ARG A 128 -10.56 -7.03 6.52
N TRP A 129 -11.35 -6.52 7.45
CA TRP A 129 -10.85 -5.59 8.45
C TRP A 129 -10.22 -6.40 9.57
N ILE A 130 -8.94 -6.20 9.83
CA ILE A 130 -8.17 -6.99 10.79
C ILE A 130 -7.12 -6.09 11.46
N THR A 131 -6.83 -6.32 12.74
CA THR A 131 -5.73 -5.59 13.39
C THR A 131 -4.38 -6.03 12.83
N PRO A 132 -3.36 -5.16 12.77
CA PRO A 132 -2.05 -5.55 12.28
C PRO A 132 -1.45 -6.75 13.03
N GLN A 133 -1.64 -6.81 14.35
CA GLN A 133 -1.17 -7.93 15.19
C GLN A 133 -1.89 -9.23 14.84
N ALA A 134 -3.21 -9.19 14.62
CA ALA A 134 -3.97 -10.38 14.25
C ALA A 134 -3.60 -10.88 12.84
N ALA A 135 -3.34 -9.98 11.89
CA ALA A 135 -2.87 -10.37 10.55
C ALA A 135 -1.50 -11.06 10.60
N LEU A 136 -0.57 -10.53 11.39
CA LEU A 136 0.74 -11.15 11.61
C LEU A 136 0.62 -12.51 12.30
N ALA A 137 -0.24 -12.63 13.31
CA ALA A 137 -0.51 -13.89 14.01
C ALA A 137 -1.11 -14.95 13.07
N ALA A 138 -2.14 -14.58 12.29
CA ALA A 138 -2.76 -15.46 11.29
C ALA A 138 -1.75 -15.91 10.22
N SER A 139 -0.83 -15.03 9.80
CA SER A 139 0.23 -15.43 8.87
C SER A 139 1.25 -16.37 9.49
N LYS A 140 1.60 -16.18 10.77
CA LYS A 140 2.47 -17.09 11.52
C LYS A 140 1.82 -18.47 11.71
N ALA A 141 0.50 -18.51 11.87
CA ALA A 141 -0.31 -19.73 11.96
C ALA A 141 -0.63 -20.35 10.58
N GLU A 142 -0.09 -19.80 9.48
CA GLU A 142 -0.32 -20.26 8.10
C GLU A 142 -1.79 -20.21 7.63
N GLU A 143 -2.65 -19.47 8.34
CA GLU A 143 -4.05 -19.27 7.96
C GLU A 143 -4.21 -18.30 6.79
N ILE A 144 -3.29 -17.34 6.68
CA ILE A 144 -3.21 -16.39 5.56
C ILE A 144 -1.77 -16.26 5.06
N VAL A 145 -1.61 -16.06 3.76
CA VAL A 145 -0.30 -15.79 3.16
C VAL A 145 -0.16 -14.30 2.92
N LEU A 146 0.79 -13.67 3.61
CA LEU A 146 1.14 -12.26 3.43
C LEU A 146 2.47 -12.15 2.66
N PRO A 147 2.54 -11.35 1.58
CA PRO A 147 3.81 -10.99 0.97
C PRO A 147 4.76 -10.28 1.96
N GLN A 148 6.05 -10.33 1.67
CA GLN A 148 7.08 -9.74 2.53
C GLN A 148 6.88 -8.23 2.78
N PRO A 149 6.59 -7.39 1.77
CA PRO A 149 6.32 -5.97 2.01
C PRO A 149 5.15 -5.76 2.97
N THR A 150 4.06 -6.51 2.79
CA THR A 150 2.88 -6.47 3.67
C THR A 150 3.24 -6.82 5.11
N LYS A 151 4.04 -7.87 5.33
CA LYS A 151 4.51 -8.24 6.68
C LYS A 151 5.32 -7.14 7.35
N GLU A 152 6.25 -6.51 6.63
CA GLU A 152 7.09 -5.44 7.18
C GLU A 152 6.27 -4.19 7.51
N THR A 153 5.34 -3.80 6.62
CA THR A 153 4.40 -2.71 6.89
C THR A 153 3.58 -2.97 8.16
N LEU A 154 3.01 -4.17 8.30
CA LEU A 154 2.19 -4.52 9.47
C LEU A 154 3.00 -4.51 10.77
N LYS A 155 4.26 -4.95 10.75
CA LYS A 155 5.15 -4.87 11.92
C LYS A 155 5.38 -3.43 12.36
N GLY A 156 5.58 -2.51 11.42
CA GLY A 156 5.80 -1.09 11.70
C GLY A 156 4.61 -0.42 12.39
N ILE A 157 3.39 -0.84 12.06
CA ILE A 157 2.15 -0.26 12.62
C ILE A 157 1.50 -1.14 13.71
N ALA A 158 2.17 -2.21 14.13
CA ALA A 158 1.62 -3.21 15.04
C ALA A 158 1.32 -2.72 16.45
N GLN A 159 1.83 -1.56 16.87
CA GLN A 159 1.57 -1.01 18.22
C GLN A 159 0.73 0.27 18.18
N ILE A 160 0.21 0.63 17.00
CA ILE A 160 -0.58 1.85 16.83
C ILE A 160 -2.00 1.61 17.34
N SER A 161 -2.42 2.48 18.26
CA SER A 161 -3.64 2.30 19.06
C SER A 161 -4.85 3.11 18.58
N SER A 162 -4.66 4.00 17.60
CA SER A 162 -5.73 4.79 16.98
C SER A 162 -5.29 5.31 15.62
N VAL A 163 -6.26 5.69 14.78
CA VAL A 163 -5.97 6.34 13.49
C VAL A 163 -5.23 7.65 13.71
N LYS A 164 -5.55 8.42 14.75
CA LYS A 164 -4.80 9.64 15.06
C LYS A 164 -3.31 9.34 15.27
N ALA A 165 -3.00 8.32 16.09
CA ALA A 165 -1.61 7.91 16.33
C ALA A 165 -0.93 7.40 15.04
N LEU A 166 -1.69 6.75 14.13
CA LEU A 166 -1.19 6.37 12.81
C LEU A 166 -0.77 7.58 11.99
N LEU A 167 -1.60 8.62 11.94
CA LEU A 167 -1.32 9.84 11.18
C LEU A 167 -0.15 10.60 11.78
N ASP A 168 -0.08 10.73 13.11
CA ASP A 168 1.04 11.35 13.81
C ASP A 168 2.36 10.61 13.52
N TRP A 169 2.34 9.26 13.55
CA TRP A 169 3.48 8.43 13.21
C TRP A 169 3.89 8.58 11.74
N ALA A 170 2.95 8.50 10.81
CA ALA A 170 3.21 8.60 9.37
C ALA A 170 3.75 9.98 8.97
N ALA A 171 3.32 11.05 9.65
CA ALA A 171 3.79 12.42 9.40
C ALA A 171 5.19 12.70 9.99
N SER A 172 5.59 11.97 11.03
CA SER A 172 6.88 12.18 11.72
C SER A 172 7.97 11.18 11.33
N THR A 173 7.62 10.12 10.60
CA THR A 173 8.56 9.07 10.19
C THR A 173 9.07 9.35 8.77
N PRO A 174 10.39 9.34 8.54
CA PRO A 174 10.94 9.41 7.19
C PRO A 174 10.42 8.27 6.31
N VAL A 175 10.25 8.53 5.02
CA VAL A 175 9.89 7.48 4.05
C VAL A 175 10.96 6.38 4.08
N HIS A 176 10.56 5.15 4.38
CA HIS A 176 11.47 4.01 4.41
C HIS A 176 11.67 3.45 3.00
N ILE A 177 12.92 3.37 2.54
CA ILE A 177 13.27 2.87 1.21
C ILE A 177 13.76 1.43 1.32
N PHE A 178 13.24 0.53 0.49
CA PHE A 178 13.65 -0.87 0.48
C PHE A 178 14.12 -1.29 -0.91
N PRO A 179 15.36 -1.77 -1.07
CA PRO A 179 16.48 -1.60 -0.13
C PRO A 179 16.82 -0.10 0.07
N ASP A 180 17.52 0.24 1.14
CA ASP A 180 17.83 1.63 1.54
C ASP A 180 18.52 2.45 0.44
N ASP A 181 19.28 1.78 -0.43
CA ASP A 181 20.06 2.35 -1.53
C ASP A 181 19.41 2.17 -2.90
N SER A 182 18.09 1.91 -2.94
CA SER A 182 17.40 1.66 -4.21
C SER A 182 17.56 2.84 -5.18
N PRO A 183 18.15 2.63 -6.39
CA PRO A 183 18.33 3.69 -7.38
C PRO A 183 17.00 4.08 -8.07
N PHE A 184 15.90 3.44 -7.67
CA PHE A 184 14.55 3.66 -8.18
C PHE A 184 13.71 4.53 -7.25
N TYR A 185 14.30 5.12 -6.20
CA TYR A 185 13.65 6.16 -5.40
C TYR A 185 14.41 7.48 -5.53
N ARG A 186 13.85 8.41 -6.31
CA ARG A 186 14.45 9.71 -6.64
C ARG A 186 13.41 10.80 -6.40
N PRO A 187 13.17 11.18 -5.13
CA PRO A 187 12.02 11.99 -4.76
C PRO A 187 11.93 13.31 -5.54
N GLN A 188 13.06 14.00 -5.80
CA GLN A 188 13.06 15.25 -6.56
C GLN A 188 12.65 15.04 -8.03
N GLU A 189 13.18 14.00 -8.68
CA GLU A 189 12.89 13.69 -10.10
C GLU A 189 11.46 13.18 -10.28
N MET A 190 10.92 12.50 -9.28
CA MET A 190 9.61 11.85 -9.34
C MET A 190 8.44 12.80 -9.04
N GLY A 191 8.71 14.06 -8.68
CA GLY A 191 7.69 15.03 -8.29
C GLY A 191 7.17 14.84 -6.86
N TYR A 192 7.98 14.24 -5.97
CA TYR A 192 7.71 14.24 -4.53
C TYR A 192 7.88 15.67 -4.01
N PRO A 193 6.92 16.21 -3.23
CA PRO A 193 7.05 17.56 -2.70
C PRO A 193 8.32 17.64 -1.85
N LEU A 194 9.19 18.58 -2.17
CA LEU A 194 10.28 18.97 -1.27
C LEU A 194 9.61 19.48 0.00
N SER A 195 9.88 18.86 1.14
CA SER A 195 9.64 19.53 2.41
C SER A 195 10.45 20.83 2.37
N GLU A 196 9.79 21.99 2.42
CA GLU A 196 10.51 23.23 2.67
C GLU A 196 11.31 23.05 3.97
N PRO A 197 12.60 23.45 4.00
CA PRO A 197 13.32 23.46 5.27
C PRO A 197 12.55 24.35 6.25
N CYS A 198 12.24 23.79 7.42
CA CYS A 198 11.68 24.54 8.56
C CYS A 198 12.56 25.75 8.91
#